data_AF-A0A0B6TNK0-F1
#
_entry.id   AF-A0A0B6TNK0-F1
#
_cell.length_a   1.000
_cell.length_b   1.000
_cell.length_c   1.000
_cell.angle_alpha   90.00
_cell.angle_beta   90.00
_cell.angle_gamma   90.00
#
_symmetry.space_group_name_H-M   'P 1'
#
loop_
_entity.id
_entity.type
_entity.pdbx_description
1 polymer ?
#
loop_
_entity_poly.entity_id
_entity_poly.type
_entity_poly.pdbx_seq_one_letter_code
_entity_poly.pdbx_strand_id
1 'polypeptide(L)'
;MWHKQTNLTRMEHEEYGQSFAVTVASQDGGWVVRTFDDDFSALATSIRAVRALRSEGPAFALLCVEDEYFVIVRPIPDGVQALVSDATMAVDDDFAASVLGELDAEIPDLDPDELDEIDGWADGDFEVLADLGLSAEVLGVIVDDSDMWPSEQLVRIAEELGFAEELIDAAGLDD
;
A
#
# COMPACT_ATOMS: atom_id res chain seq x y z
N MET A 1 -21.13 14.10 46.84
CA MET A 1 -21.60 12.92 46.10
C MET A 1 -21.10 13.09 44.67
N TRP A 2 -20.16 12.22 44.29
CA TRP A 2 -19.54 12.11 42.96
C TRP A 2 -20.61 11.68 41.93
N HIS A 3 -20.56 12.00 40.63
CA HIS A 3 -19.54 11.58 39.65
C HIS A 3 -19.57 12.55 38.45
N LYS A 4 -18.42 13.17 38.11
CA LYS A 4 -17.56 12.79 36.97
C LYS A 4 -18.34 12.52 35.69
N GLN A 5 -18.40 13.54 34.84
CA GLN A 5 -18.74 13.43 33.43
C GLN A 5 -17.63 12.59 32.78
N THR A 6 -18.00 11.39 32.36
CA THR A 6 -17.07 10.45 31.75
C THR A 6 -16.76 10.92 30.33
N ASN A 7 -15.56 11.47 30.12
CA ASN A 7 -14.93 11.52 28.80
C ASN A 7 -14.60 10.07 28.41
N LEU A 8 -15.57 9.39 27.81
CA LEU A 8 -15.43 8.07 27.17
C LEU A 8 -15.59 8.28 25.67
N THR A 9 -14.64 9.01 25.07
CA THR A 9 -14.34 8.93 23.63
C THR A 9 -12.91 9.42 23.37
N ARG A 10 -12.00 9.01 24.25
CA ARG A 10 -10.67 8.59 23.80
C ARG A 10 -10.75 7.07 23.79
N MET A 11 -11.55 6.55 22.86
CA MET A 11 -11.50 5.13 22.53
C MET A 11 -10.11 4.91 21.93
N GLU A 12 -9.49 3.84 22.38
CA GLU A 12 -8.18 3.33 21.99
C GLU A 12 -7.97 3.47 20.47
N HIS A 13 -7.26 4.54 20.06
CA HIS A 13 -6.65 4.70 18.73
C HIS A 13 -5.15 4.43 18.90
N GLU A 14 -4.83 3.36 19.62
CA GLU A 14 -3.48 2.91 19.92
C GLU A 14 -3.46 1.40 19.64
N GLU A 15 -3.73 0.98 18.40
CA GLU A 15 -3.40 -0.37 17.91
C GLU A 15 -3.38 -0.54 16.38
N TYR A 16 -3.78 0.45 15.57
CA TYR A 16 -3.70 0.37 14.10
C TYR A 16 -2.80 1.48 13.58
N GLY A 17 -1.80 1.12 12.76
CA GLY A 17 -0.89 2.06 12.12
C GLY A 17 -1.58 2.91 11.04
N GLN A 18 -0.81 3.73 10.34
CA GLN A 18 -1.38 4.68 9.38
C GLN A 18 -1.84 4.01 8.08
N SER A 19 -3.10 4.25 7.71
CA SER A 19 -3.63 3.88 6.40
C SER A 19 -3.70 5.08 5.46
N PHE A 20 -3.30 4.89 4.20
CA PHE A 20 -3.52 5.88 3.15
C PHE A 20 -3.60 5.22 1.76
N ALA A 21 -4.29 5.89 0.85
CA ALA A 21 -4.36 5.50 -0.55
C ALA A 21 -4.08 6.72 -1.43
N VAL A 22 -3.04 6.62 -2.26
CA VAL A 22 -2.66 7.68 -3.19
C VAL A 22 -2.55 7.16 -4.61
N THR A 23 -2.95 8.00 -5.56
CA THR A 23 -2.59 7.85 -6.97
C THR A 23 -1.33 8.64 -7.25
N VAL A 24 -0.44 8.06 -8.06
CA VAL A 24 0.78 8.68 -8.55
C VAL A 24 0.70 8.72 -10.07
N ALA A 25 0.93 9.89 -10.68
CA ALA A 25 0.94 10.03 -12.13
C ALA A 25 2.04 10.99 -12.59
N SER A 26 2.69 10.67 -13.71
CA SER A 26 3.59 11.61 -14.38
C SER A 26 2.78 12.62 -15.20
N GLN A 27 2.93 13.91 -14.90
CA GLN A 27 2.26 15.01 -15.60
C GLN A 27 3.26 16.15 -15.87
N ASP A 28 3.32 16.63 -17.11
CA ASP A 28 4.15 17.79 -17.52
C ASP A 28 5.63 17.74 -17.09
N GLY A 29 6.20 16.53 -16.99
CA GLY A 29 7.60 16.32 -16.61
C GLY A 29 7.87 16.29 -15.10
N GLY A 30 6.82 16.25 -14.28
CA GLY A 30 6.90 16.02 -12.83
C GLY A 30 5.94 14.92 -12.36
N TRP A 31 5.95 14.67 -11.05
CA TRP A 31 5.03 13.75 -10.40
C TRP A 31 3.86 14.50 -9.78
N VAL A 32 2.67 13.89 -9.84
CA VAL A 32 1.47 14.36 -9.16
C VAL A 32 0.96 13.22 -8.31
N VAL A 33 1.00 13.42 -6.99
CA VAL A 33 0.47 12.49 -6.00
C VAL A 33 -0.84 13.05 -5.44
N ARG A 34 -1.88 12.22 -5.36
CA ARG A 34 -3.19 12.63 -4.84
C ARG A 34 -3.82 11.51 -4.03
N THR A 35 -4.32 11.85 -2.85
CA THR A 35 -5.16 10.95 -2.06
C THR A 35 -6.49 10.67 -2.76
N PHE A 36 -7.04 9.51 -2.47
CA PHE A 36 -8.41 9.15 -2.81
C PHE A 36 -9.04 8.32 -1.70
N ASP A 37 -10.37 8.34 -1.62
CA ASP A 37 -11.08 7.53 -0.63
C ASP A 37 -11.00 6.05 -1.03
N ASP A 38 -10.34 5.25 -0.20
CA ASP A 38 -10.34 3.80 -0.26
C ASP A 38 -10.65 3.26 1.14
N ASP A 39 -11.61 2.36 1.23
CA ASP A 39 -11.96 1.66 2.46
C ASP A 39 -11.26 0.29 2.57
N PHE A 40 -10.37 0.00 1.61
CA PHE A 40 -9.63 -1.25 1.51
C PHE A 40 -10.58 -2.46 1.51
N SER A 41 -11.76 -2.35 0.91
CA SER A 41 -12.67 -3.51 0.79
C SER A 41 -12.48 -4.31 -0.50
N ALA A 42 -11.90 -3.70 -1.54
CA ALA A 42 -11.68 -4.33 -2.83
C ALA A 42 -10.65 -3.58 -3.68
N LEU A 43 -9.71 -4.30 -4.27
CA LEU A 43 -8.67 -3.75 -5.15
C LEU A 43 -9.23 -2.98 -6.35
N ALA A 44 -10.46 -3.29 -6.76
CA ALA A 44 -11.18 -2.59 -7.82
C ALA A 44 -11.37 -1.09 -7.56
N THR A 45 -11.39 -0.63 -6.30
CA THR A 45 -11.45 0.80 -5.96
C THR A 45 -10.21 1.53 -6.43
N SER A 46 -9.02 1.03 -6.08
CA SER A 46 -7.74 1.61 -6.46
C SER A 46 -7.49 1.51 -7.98
N ILE A 47 -7.88 0.39 -8.62
CA ILE A 47 -7.83 0.26 -10.09
C ILE A 47 -8.67 1.35 -10.78
N ARG A 48 -9.87 1.63 -10.26
CA ARG A 48 -10.75 2.69 -10.79
C ARG A 48 -10.15 4.07 -10.56
N ALA A 49 -9.56 4.33 -9.40
CA ALA A 49 -8.92 5.59 -9.07
C ALA A 49 -7.78 5.91 -10.06
N VAL A 50 -6.87 4.97 -10.29
CA VAL A 50 -5.76 5.17 -11.25
C VAL A 50 -6.29 5.37 -12.67
N ARG A 51 -7.23 4.54 -13.13
CA ARG A 51 -7.83 4.70 -14.46
C ARG A 51 -8.51 6.06 -14.62
N ALA A 52 -9.15 6.59 -13.58
CA ALA A 52 -9.87 7.86 -13.61
C ALA A 52 -8.96 9.08 -13.85
N LEU A 53 -7.65 8.97 -13.58
CA LEU A 53 -6.68 10.02 -13.88
C LEU A 53 -6.62 10.36 -15.37
N ARG A 54 -6.90 9.38 -16.24
CA ARG A 54 -6.75 9.50 -17.71
C ARG A 54 -5.37 10.06 -18.10
N SER A 55 -4.34 9.67 -17.34
CA SER A 55 -2.97 10.10 -17.53
C SER A 55 -2.44 9.68 -18.90
N GLU A 56 -1.73 10.57 -19.58
CA GLU A 56 -0.99 10.26 -20.81
C GLU A 56 0.37 9.61 -20.51
N GLY A 57 0.89 9.82 -19.30
CA GLY A 57 2.11 9.19 -18.77
C GLY A 57 1.82 8.06 -17.78
N PRO A 58 2.87 7.43 -17.22
CA PRO A 58 2.72 6.37 -16.22
C PRO A 58 1.84 6.80 -15.04
N ALA A 59 1.01 5.87 -14.57
CA ALA A 59 0.17 6.06 -13.40
C ALA A 59 -0.06 4.75 -12.65
N PHE A 60 -0.06 4.82 -11.33
CA PHE A 60 -0.24 3.71 -10.40
C PHE A 60 -0.83 4.21 -9.08
N ALA A 61 -1.17 3.31 -8.17
CA ALA A 61 -1.54 3.63 -6.79
C ALA A 61 -0.55 2.99 -5.81
N LEU A 62 -0.36 3.67 -4.70
CA LEU A 62 0.30 3.17 -3.50
C LEU A 62 -0.73 3.15 -2.38
N LEU A 63 -0.90 1.99 -1.75
CA LEU A 63 -1.83 1.74 -0.67
C LEU A 63 -1.03 1.32 0.55
N CYS A 64 -1.20 1.99 1.67
CA CYS A 64 -0.70 1.58 2.98
C CYS A 64 -1.91 1.18 3.82
N VAL A 65 -1.92 -0.05 4.34
CA VAL A 65 -3.05 -0.61 5.08
C VAL A 65 -2.58 -0.84 6.51
N GLU A 66 -3.07 0.01 7.41
CA GLU A 66 -2.83 -0.03 8.86
C GLU A 66 -1.34 -0.05 9.25
N ASP A 67 -0.47 0.35 8.31
CA ASP A 67 0.98 0.22 8.40
C ASP A 67 1.46 -1.21 8.70
N GLU A 68 0.66 -2.22 8.34
CA GLU A 68 0.99 -3.65 8.44
C GLU A 68 1.50 -4.19 7.10
N TYR A 69 0.95 -3.69 5.99
CA TYR A 69 1.43 -3.99 4.65
C TYR A 69 1.09 -2.86 3.68
N PHE A 70 1.69 -2.93 2.49
CA PHE A 70 1.36 -2.05 1.38
C PHE A 70 1.04 -2.82 0.10
N VAL A 71 0.36 -2.13 -0.81
CA VAL A 71 0.07 -2.63 -2.15
C VAL A 71 0.42 -1.58 -3.19
N ILE A 72 1.14 -1.99 -4.23
CA ILE A 72 1.36 -1.19 -5.44
C ILE A 72 0.40 -1.69 -6.51
N VAL A 73 -0.39 -0.79 -7.11
CA VAL A 73 -1.42 -1.16 -8.10
C VAL A 73 -1.22 -0.40 -9.38
N ARG A 74 -0.99 -1.11 -10.48
CA ARG A 74 -0.78 -0.51 -11.79
C ARG A 74 -1.68 -1.15 -12.84
N PRO A 75 -2.79 -0.50 -13.21
CA PRO A 75 -3.60 -0.95 -14.32
C PRO A 75 -2.82 -0.92 -15.64
N ILE A 76 -2.89 -2.03 -16.38
CA ILE A 76 -2.34 -2.15 -17.73
C ILE A 76 -3.50 -2.38 -18.73
N PRO A 77 -3.27 -2.29 -20.06
CA PRO A 77 -4.34 -2.43 -21.04
C PRO A 77 -5.19 -3.70 -20.87
N ASP A 78 -4.57 -4.83 -20.54
CA ASP A 78 -5.23 -6.15 -20.48
C ASP A 78 -5.36 -6.70 -19.05
N GLY A 79 -5.27 -5.85 -18.02
CA GLY A 79 -5.37 -6.31 -16.63
C GLY A 79 -4.84 -5.32 -15.61
N VAL A 80 -4.21 -5.86 -14.57
CA VAL A 80 -3.53 -5.12 -13.51
C VAL A 80 -2.22 -5.82 -13.19
N GLN A 81 -1.16 -5.05 -13.01
CA GLN A 81 0.06 -5.49 -12.32
C GLN A 81 -0.06 -4.99 -10.88
N ALA A 82 0.22 -5.84 -9.91
CA ALA A 82 0.26 -5.43 -8.51
C ALA A 82 1.35 -6.18 -7.75
N LEU A 83 1.82 -5.56 -6.68
CA LEU A 83 2.67 -6.17 -5.67
C LEU A 83 2.00 -5.96 -4.31
N VAL A 84 1.93 -7.00 -3.49
CA VAL A 84 1.63 -6.91 -2.05
C VAL A 84 2.92 -7.12 -1.27
N SER A 85 3.20 -6.29 -0.27
CA SER A 85 4.43 -6.38 0.52
C SER A 85 4.42 -7.55 1.51
N ASP A 86 3.24 -7.99 1.93
CA ASP A 86 3.05 -9.15 2.79
C ASP A 86 1.80 -9.95 2.39
N ALA A 87 2.03 -11.12 1.80
CA ALA A 87 0.98 -12.05 1.39
C ALA A 87 0.38 -12.82 2.57
N THR A 88 1.06 -12.89 3.72
CA THR A 88 0.55 -13.59 4.91
C THR A 88 -0.66 -12.89 5.50
N MET A 89 -0.76 -11.57 5.34
CA MET A 89 -1.91 -10.77 5.77
C MET A 89 -3.23 -11.26 5.17
N ALA A 90 -3.22 -11.93 4.01
CA ALA A 90 -4.41 -12.50 3.40
C ALA A 90 -5.09 -13.62 4.23
N VAL A 91 -4.44 -14.10 5.29
CA VAL A 91 -4.98 -15.09 6.22
C VAL A 91 -6.03 -14.49 7.15
N ASP A 92 -5.87 -13.23 7.58
CA ASP A 92 -6.78 -12.54 8.51
C ASP A 92 -7.38 -11.22 7.97
N ASP A 93 -6.83 -10.68 6.88
CA ASP A 93 -7.29 -9.45 6.23
C ASP A 93 -7.95 -9.70 4.87
N ASP A 94 -9.22 -9.31 4.76
CA ASP A 94 -10.06 -9.50 3.55
C ASP A 94 -9.53 -8.71 2.34
N PHE A 95 -8.83 -7.58 2.55
CA PHE A 95 -8.27 -6.79 1.45
C PHE A 95 -7.06 -7.48 0.84
N ALA A 96 -6.13 -7.94 1.66
CA ALA A 96 -4.97 -8.73 1.24
C ALA A 96 -5.43 -9.99 0.51
N ALA A 97 -6.45 -10.69 1.01
CA ALA A 97 -7.08 -11.81 0.31
C ALA A 97 -7.68 -11.41 -1.05
N SER A 98 -8.34 -10.24 -1.14
CA SER A 98 -8.83 -9.69 -2.40
C SER A 98 -7.69 -9.36 -3.38
N VAL A 99 -6.54 -8.92 -2.89
CA VAL A 99 -5.37 -8.61 -3.73
C VAL A 99 -4.77 -9.89 -4.31
N LEU A 100 -4.53 -10.92 -3.48
CA LEU A 100 -4.04 -12.21 -3.96
C LEU A 100 -5.01 -12.85 -4.97
N GLY A 101 -6.32 -12.73 -4.73
CA GLY A 101 -7.33 -13.21 -5.66
C GLY A 101 -7.29 -12.52 -7.04
N GLU A 102 -6.99 -11.22 -7.10
CA GLU A 102 -6.80 -10.52 -8.39
C GLU A 102 -5.48 -10.91 -9.06
N LEU A 103 -4.46 -11.24 -8.28
CA LEU A 103 -3.16 -11.74 -8.75
C LEU A 103 -3.18 -13.22 -9.18
N ASP A 104 -4.31 -13.92 -9.02
CA ASP A 104 -4.43 -15.38 -9.19
C ASP A 104 -3.42 -16.16 -8.31
N ALA A 105 -3.11 -15.60 -7.13
CA ALA A 105 -2.23 -16.18 -6.12
C ALA A 105 -3.04 -16.93 -5.04
N GLU A 106 -2.40 -17.90 -4.39
CA GLU A 106 -3.02 -18.68 -3.33
C GLU A 106 -2.86 -17.97 -1.97
N ILE A 107 -3.93 -17.94 -1.17
CA ILE A 107 -3.85 -17.50 0.23
C ILE A 107 -3.01 -18.55 1.00
N PRO A 108 -2.04 -18.14 1.82
CA PRO A 108 -1.24 -19.06 2.61
C PRO A 108 -2.10 -19.96 3.52
N ASP A 109 -1.79 -21.25 3.59
CA ASP A 109 -2.42 -22.21 4.52
C ASP A 109 -1.72 -22.12 5.90
N LEU A 110 -2.00 -21.03 6.62
CA LEU A 110 -1.47 -20.72 7.95
C LEU A 110 -2.62 -20.61 8.96
N ASP A 111 -2.34 -20.89 10.24
CA ASP A 111 -3.26 -20.57 11.33
C ASP A 111 -3.19 -19.06 11.60
N PRO A 112 -4.32 -18.31 11.65
CA PRO A 112 -4.30 -16.90 12.00
C PRO A 112 -3.58 -16.61 13.33
N ASP A 113 -3.63 -17.54 14.29
CA ASP A 113 -2.96 -17.40 15.58
C ASP A 113 -1.41 -17.52 15.47
N GLU A 114 -0.87 -17.95 14.32
CA GLU A 114 0.57 -18.12 14.07
C GLU A 114 1.18 -16.98 13.24
N LEU A 115 0.39 -16.00 12.77
CA LEU A 115 0.86 -14.91 11.89
C LEU A 115 1.99 -14.08 12.52
N ASP A 116 1.87 -13.75 13.81
CA ASP A 116 2.88 -13.00 14.56
C ASP A 116 4.23 -13.75 14.70
N GLU A 117 4.26 -15.05 14.43
CA GLU A 117 5.46 -15.89 14.55
C GLU A 117 6.18 -16.13 13.21
N ILE A 118 5.63 -15.60 12.11
CA ILE A 118 6.11 -15.84 10.75
C ILE A 118 6.57 -14.52 10.12
N ASP A 119 7.73 -14.56 9.48
CA ASP A 119 8.17 -13.43 8.65
C ASP A 119 7.28 -13.36 7.40
N GLY A 120 6.62 -12.22 7.21
CA GLY A 120 5.87 -11.90 6.01
C GLY A 120 6.72 -11.97 4.74
N TRP A 121 6.08 -12.21 3.60
CA TRP A 121 6.76 -12.16 2.31
C TRP A 121 5.92 -11.48 1.26
N ALA A 122 6.59 -10.77 0.36
CA ALA A 122 5.93 -10.13 -0.75
C ALA A 122 5.59 -11.08 -1.88
N ASP A 123 4.51 -10.75 -2.60
CA ASP A 123 4.05 -11.50 -3.77
C ASP A 123 3.49 -10.56 -4.85
N GLY A 124 3.40 -11.07 -6.07
CA GLY A 124 2.99 -10.34 -7.27
C GLY A 124 4.15 -9.93 -8.16
N ASP A 125 4.03 -8.76 -8.77
CA ASP A 125 4.92 -8.29 -9.83
C ASP A 125 5.99 -7.32 -9.30
N PHE A 126 7.20 -7.83 -9.09
CA PHE A 126 8.35 -7.00 -8.71
C PHE A 126 8.86 -6.08 -9.83
N GLU A 127 8.45 -6.28 -11.09
CA GLU A 127 8.77 -5.38 -12.20
C GLU A 127 7.73 -4.25 -12.36
N VAL A 128 6.75 -4.14 -11.46
CA VAL A 128 5.62 -3.18 -11.54
C VAL A 128 6.05 -1.72 -11.69
N LEU A 129 7.26 -1.35 -11.28
CA LEU A 129 7.84 0.00 -11.41
C LEU A 129 9.14 0.05 -12.25
N ALA A 130 9.52 -1.04 -12.92
CA ALA A 130 10.81 -1.18 -13.60
C ALA A 130 11.03 -0.18 -14.73
N ASP A 131 10.00 0.12 -15.53
CA ASP A 131 10.07 1.13 -16.60
C ASP A 131 10.16 2.57 -16.08
N LEU A 132 9.92 2.79 -14.78
CA LEU A 132 10.07 4.09 -14.11
C LEU A 132 11.46 4.27 -13.50
N GLY A 133 12.30 3.24 -13.53
CA GLY A 133 13.68 3.27 -13.05
C GLY A 133 13.92 2.52 -11.74
N LEU A 134 12.89 1.94 -11.12
CA LEU A 134 13.03 1.10 -9.93
C LEU A 134 13.07 -0.37 -10.32
N SER A 135 14.25 -1.00 -10.31
CA SER A 135 14.39 -2.40 -10.70
C SER A 135 13.75 -3.36 -9.69
N ALA A 136 13.39 -4.57 -10.14
CA ALA A 136 12.84 -5.61 -9.29
C ALA A 136 13.77 -5.96 -8.10
N GLU A 137 15.09 -5.93 -8.31
CA GLU A 137 16.05 -6.19 -7.23
C GLU A 137 16.05 -5.08 -6.17
N VAL A 138 15.94 -3.81 -6.59
CA VAL A 138 15.88 -2.69 -5.64
C VAL A 138 14.54 -2.72 -4.89
N LEU A 139 13.43 -2.95 -5.60
CA LEU A 139 12.12 -3.10 -4.98
C LEU A 139 12.11 -4.26 -3.97
N GLY A 140 12.67 -5.42 -4.34
CA GLY A 140 12.80 -6.57 -3.44
C GLY A 140 13.61 -6.25 -2.19
N VAL A 141 14.73 -5.53 -2.32
CA VAL A 141 15.53 -5.10 -1.16
C VAL A 141 14.76 -4.16 -0.23
N ILE A 142 13.93 -3.26 -0.78
CA ILE A 142 13.14 -2.34 0.04
C ILE A 142 12.03 -3.10 0.78
N VAL A 143 11.38 -4.04 0.10
CA VAL A 143 10.24 -4.78 0.63
C VAL A 143 10.67 -5.82 1.69
N ASP A 144 11.83 -6.46 1.51
CA ASP A 144 12.42 -7.39 2.49
C ASP A 144 13.01 -6.68 3.73
N ASP A 145 13.02 -5.34 3.78
CA ASP A 145 13.60 -4.57 4.88
C ASP A 145 12.66 -4.55 6.10
N SER A 146 12.73 -5.59 6.93
CA SER A 146 11.90 -5.76 8.13
C SER A 146 12.16 -4.73 9.24
N ASP A 147 13.22 -3.92 9.11
CA ASP A 147 13.49 -2.82 10.03
C ASP A 147 12.66 -1.55 9.69
N MET A 148 11.98 -1.55 8.53
CA MET A 148 11.16 -0.43 8.06
C MET A 148 9.66 -0.77 8.14
N TRP A 149 8.87 0.22 8.56
CA TRP A 149 7.41 0.15 8.44
C TRP A 149 6.99 0.22 6.96
N PRO A 150 5.85 -0.39 6.57
CA PRO A 150 5.31 -0.31 5.21
C PRO A 150 5.21 1.12 4.66
N SER A 151 4.80 2.09 5.48
CA SER A 151 4.78 3.52 5.13
C SER A 151 6.18 4.06 4.81
N GLU A 152 7.20 3.69 5.59
CA GLU A 152 8.61 4.03 5.34
C GLU A 152 9.13 3.36 4.07
N GLN A 153 8.75 2.10 3.82
CA GLN A 153 9.11 1.37 2.60
C GLN A 153 8.53 2.08 1.37
N LEU A 154 7.28 2.54 1.43
CA LEU A 154 6.64 3.35 0.38
C LEU A 154 7.34 4.69 0.17
N VAL A 155 7.78 5.36 1.25
CA VAL A 155 8.58 6.60 1.15
C VAL A 155 9.90 6.32 0.46
N ARG A 156 10.61 5.24 0.80
CA ARG A 156 11.87 4.85 0.14
C ARG A 156 11.67 4.50 -1.34
N ILE A 157 10.58 3.83 -1.69
CA ILE A 157 10.19 3.62 -3.10
C ILE A 157 9.99 4.97 -3.82
N ALA A 158 9.32 5.92 -3.16
CA ALA A 158 9.10 7.26 -3.71
C ALA A 158 10.40 8.06 -3.81
N GLU A 159 11.38 7.88 -2.92
CA GLU A 159 12.70 8.49 -2.99
C GLU A 159 13.47 8.01 -4.23
N GLU A 160 13.50 6.70 -4.48
CA GLU A 160 14.15 6.12 -5.66
C GLU A 160 13.54 6.63 -6.98
N LEU A 161 12.23 6.91 -6.97
CA LEU A 161 11.49 7.43 -8.14
C LEU A 161 11.40 8.97 -8.19
N GLY A 162 11.86 9.66 -7.16
CA GLY A 162 11.93 11.12 -7.10
C GLY A 162 10.60 11.83 -6.85
N PHE A 163 9.68 11.24 -6.05
CA PHE A 163 8.42 11.87 -5.62
C PHE A 163 8.14 11.77 -4.10
N ALA A 164 9.17 11.54 -3.28
CA ALA A 164 9.00 11.36 -1.83
C ALA A 164 8.33 12.56 -1.15
N GLU A 165 8.71 13.79 -1.52
CA GLU A 165 8.11 15.01 -0.93
C GLU A 165 6.60 15.08 -1.23
N GLU A 166 6.20 14.79 -2.47
CA GLU A 166 4.79 14.76 -2.87
C GLU A 166 4.01 13.64 -2.17
N LEU A 167 4.64 12.48 -1.91
CA LEU A 167 4.02 11.39 -1.16
C LEU A 167 3.80 11.78 0.30
N ILE A 168 4.83 12.31 0.96
CA ILE A 168 4.79 12.71 2.37
C ILE A 168 3.68 13.75 2.61
N ASP A 169 3.62 14.79 1.79
CA ASP A 169 2.58 15.84 1.88
C ASP A 169 1.18 15.26 1.65
N ALA A 170 1.01 14.42 0.60
CA ALA A 170 -0.28 13.84 0.27
C ALA A 170 -0.79 12.86 1.34
N ALA A 171 0.09 11.98 1.86
CA ALA A 171 -0.26 10.97 2.85
C ALA A 171 -0.27 11.52 4.28
N GLY A 172 0.21 12.75 4.50
CA GLY A 172 0.29 13.36 5.83
C GLY A 172 1.28 12.64 6.74
N LEU A 173 2.46 12.32 6.20
CA LEU A 173 3.57 11.65 6.91
C LEU A 173 4.53 12.66 7.58
N ASP A 174 4.22 13.95 7.51
CA ASP A 174 4.96 15.02 8.18
C ASP A 174 4.68 14.98 9.71
N ASP A 175 5.55 14.32 10.48
CA ASP A 175 5.59 14.41 11.95
C ASP A 175 5.84 15.85 12.49
#